data_AF-K1TRS7-F1
#
_entry.id   AF-K1TRS7-F1
#
_cell.length_a   1.000
_cell.length_b   1.000
_cell.length_c   1.000
_cell.angle_alpha   90.00
_cell.angle_beta   90.00
_cell.angle_gamma   90.00
#
_symmetry.space_group_name_H-M   'P 1'
#
loop_
_entity.id
_entity.type
_entity.pdbx_description
1 polymer ?
#
loop_
_entity_poly.entity_id
_entity_poly.type
_entity_poly.pdbx_seq_one_letter_code
_entity_poly.pdbx_strand_id
1 'polypeptide(L)' 'SGVVIHEPDSLEEYSGQFKLRIPKSLHRSLAEHSKKEGISMNQYCVYLLAKNDAVYSK' A
#
# COMPACT_ATOMS: atom_id res chain seq x y z
N SER A 1 -14.01 -33.72 20.96
CA SER A 1 -12.70 -33.41 20.37
C SER A 1 -12.54 -31.90 20.32
N GLY A 2 -11.43 -31.34 20.79
CA GLY A 2 -11.18 -29.90 20.71
C GLY A 2 -10.85 -29.46 19.28
N VAL A 3 -11.26 -28.26 18.90
CA VAL A 3 -10.90 -27.63 17.62
C VAL A 3 -9.55 -26.94 17.80
N VAL A 4 -8.63 -27.13 16.85
CA VAL A 4 -7.35 -26.42 16.83
C VAL A 4 -7.61 -24.96 16.51
N ILE A 5 -7.18 -24.05 17.40
CA ILE A 5 -7.19 -22.60 17.16
C ILE A 5 -5.75 -22.22 16.82
N HIS A 6 -5.54 -21.69 15.62
CA HIS A 6 -4.25 -21.18 15.21
C HIS A 6 -3.95 -19.86 15.94
N GLU A 7 -2.69 -19.67 16.35
CA GLU A 7 -2.24 -18.38 16.86
C GLU A 7 -2.33 -17.32 15.76
N PRO A 8 -2.55 -16.04 16.11
CA PRO A 8 -2.50 -14.96 15.13
C PRO A 8 -1.13 -14.88 14.47
N ASP A 9 -1.09 -14.67 13.16
CA ASP A 9 0.15 -14.48 12.43
C ASP A 9 0.95 -13.30 13.01
N SER A 10 2.27 -13.47 13.08
CA SER A 10 3.19 -12.43 13.57
C SER A 10 3.43 -11.38 12.49
N LEU A 11 3.55 -10.10 12.85
CA LEU A 11 3.83 -9.03 11.88
C LEU A 11 5.16 -9.24 11.14
N GLU A 12 6.10 -9.91 11.78
CA GLU A 12 7.43 -10.27 11.29
C GLU A 12 7.39 -11.13 10.02
N GLU A 13 6.27 -11.80 9.74
CA GLU A 13 6.09 -12.63 8.54
C GLU A 13 5.75 -11.80 7.28
N TYR A 14 5.36 -10.53 7.46
CA TYR A 14 4.92 -9.66 6.37
C TYR A 14 6.07 -8.76 5.89
N SER A 15 6.52 -8.99 4.65
CA SER A 15 7.64 -8.23 4.05
C SER A 15 7.40 -6.73 3.84
N GLY A 16 6.14 -6.27 3.92
CA GLY A 16 5.74 -4.92 3.54
C GLY A 16 5.88 -4.59 2.05
N GLN A 17 6.31 -5.55 1.20
CA GLN A 17 6.43 -5.35 -0.24
C GLN A 17 5.16 -5.74 -0.97
N PHE A 18 4.63 -4.84 -1.79
CA PHE A 18 3.47 -5.10 -2.64
C PHE A 18 3.81 -4.79 -4.10
N LYS A 19 3.98 -5.85 -4.91
CA LYS A 19 4.33 -5.73 -6.34
C LYS A 19 3.05 -5.75 -7.19
N LEU A 20 2.80 -4.67 -7.91
CA LEU A 20 1.64 -4.51 -8.78
C LEU A 20 2.02 -4.35 -10.25
N ARG A 21 1.14 -4.82 -11.14
CA ARG A 21 1.11 -4.41 -12.54
C ARG A 21 -0.04 -3.41 -12.70
N ILE A 22 0.27 -2.22 -13.17
CA ILE A 22 -0.71 -1.15 -13.38
C ILE A 22 -0.61 -0.60 -14.81
N PRO A 23 -1.69 0.00 -15.36
CA PRO A 23 -1.63 0.64 -16.66
C PRO A 23 -0.51 1.69 -16.73
N LYS A 24 0.16 1.79 -17.89
CA LYS A 24 1.29 2.72 -18.09
C LYS A 24 0.91 4.17 -17.84
N SER A 25 -0.31 4.55 -18.19
CA SER A 25 -0.85 5.91 -17.95
C SER A 25 -0.92 6.24 -16.46
N LEU A 26 -1.39 5.29 -15.64
CA LEU A 26 -1.45 5.47 -14.19
C LEU A 26 -0.04 5.55 -13.58
N HIS A 27 0.85 4.65 -13.97
CA HIS A 27 2.26 4.70 -13.54
C HIS A 27 2.90 6.06 -13.85
N ARG A 28 2.70 6.59 -15.07
CA ARG A 28 3.21 7.90 -15.45
C ARG A 28 2.69 9.01 -14.53
N SER A 29 1.39 9.03 -14.26
CA SER A 29 0.80 10.06 -13.39
C SER A 29 1.38 10.00 -11.97
N LEU A 30 1.53 8.80 -11.39
CA LEU A 30 2.14 8.61 -10.07
C LEU A 30 3.61 9.06 -10.04
N ALA A 31 4.38 8.73 -11.06
CA ALA A 31 5.78 9.14 -11.19
C ALA A 31 5.93 10.66 -11.31
N GLU A 32 5.11 11.30 -12.14
CA GLU A 32 5.13 12.76 -12.31
C GLU A 32 4.75 13.49 -11.02
N HIS A 33 3.73 13.03 -10.31
CA HIS A 33 3.26 13.68 -9.09
C HIS A 33 4.24 13.48 -7.93
N SER A 34 4.74 12.26 -7.74
CA SER A 34 5.78 12.01 -6.72
C SER A 34 7.03 12.85 -6.93
N LYS A 35 7.46 13.04 -8.19
CA LYS A 35 8.56 13.94 -8.53
C LYS A 35 8.25 15.40 -8.20
N LYS A 36 7.03 15.88 -8.47
CA LYS A 36 6.60 17.25 -8.12
C LYS A 36 6.61 17.49 -6.60
N GLU A 37 6.20 16.49 -5.82
CA GLU A 37 6.23 16.50 -4.34
C GLU A 37 7.63 16.28 -3.76
N GLY A 38 8.63 15.92 -4.58
CA GLY A 38 10.00 15.67 -4.12
C GLY A 38 10.17 14.40 -3.30
N ILE A 39 9.28 13.41 -3.45
CA ILE A 39 9.29 12.15 -2.70
C ILE A 39 9.37 10.93 -3.62
N SER A 40 9.71 9.76 -3.07
CA SER A 40 9.67 8.52 -3.84
C SER A 40 8.24 8.19 -4.27
N MET A 41 8.09 7.51 -5.41
CA MET A 41 6.77 7.07 -5.87
C MET A 41 6.09 6.14 -4.87
N ASN A 42 6.84 5.32 -4.12
CA ASN A 42 6.28 4.47 -3.08
C ASN A 42 5.69 5.32 -1.93
N GLN A 43 6.41 6.35 -1.48
CA GLN A 43 5.92 7.28 -0.46
C GLN A 43 4.63 7.98 -0.92
N TYR A 44 4.59 8.41 -2.18
CA TYR A 44 3.41 9.03 -2.77
C TYR A 44 2.23 8.06 -2.85
N CYS A 45 2.46 6.79 -3.18
CA CYS A 45 1.42 5.76 -3.14
C CYS A 45 0.88 5.54 -1.72
N VAL A 46 1.76 5.44 -0.71
CA VAL A 46 1.35 5.32 0.70
C VAL A 46 0.51 6.54 1.14
N TYR A 47 0.92 7.75 0.75
CA TYR A 47 0.13 8.97 1.00
C TYR A 47 -1.28 8.87 0.40
N LEU A 48 -1.38 8.46 -0.87
CA LEU A 48 -2.69 8.31 -1.53
C LEU A 48 -3.54 7.23 -0.87
N LEU A 49 -2.95 6.10 -0.47
CA LEU A 49 -3.65 5.03 0.25
C LEU A 49 -4.19 5.51 1.60
N ALA A 50 -3.36 6.18 2.40
CA ALA A 50 -3.77 6.73 3.70
C ALA A 50 -4.86 7.81 3.54
N LYS A 51 -4.73 8.68 2.54
CA LYS A 51 -5.75 9.68 2.23
C LYS A 51 -7.07 9.04 1.81
N ASN A 52 -7.01 8.00 0.99
CA ASN A 52 -8.19 7.25 0.56
C ASN A 52 -8.87 6.55 1.75
N ASP A 53 -8.10 5.86 2.59
CA ASP A 53 -8.60 5.18 3.79
C ASP A 53 -9.34 6.14 4.74
N ALA A 54 -8.78 7.33 4.98
CA ALA A 54 -9.43 8.37 5.78
C ALA A 54 -10.75 8.88 5.20
N VAL A 55 -10.95 8.79 3.88
CA VAL A 55 -12.21 9.16 3.20
C VAL A 55 -13.27 8.08 3.36
N TYR A 56 -12.88 6.80 3.33
CA TYR A 56 -13.81 5.66 3.33
C TYR A 56 -14.02 5.00 4.70
N SER A 57 -13.25 5.36 5.72
CA SER A 57 -13.42 4.85 7.10
C SER A 57 -14.54 5.55 7.89
N LYS A 58 -15.61 5.99 7.21
CA LYS A 58 -16.80 6.60 7.83
C LYS A 58 -18.00 5.65 7.79
#